data_AF-A0AAW4BYZ0-F1
#
_entry.id   AF-A0AAW4BYZ0-F1
#
_cell.length_a   1.000
_cell.length_b   1.000
_cell.length_c   1.000
_cell.angle_alpha   90.00
_cell.angle_beta   90.00
_cell.angle_gamma   90.00
#
_symmetry.space_group_name_H-M   'P 1'
#
loop_
_entity.id
_entity.type
_entity.pdbx_description
1 polymer ?
#
loop_
_entity_poly.entity_id
_entity_poly.type
_entity_poly.pdbx_seq_one_letter_code
_entity_poly.pdbx_strand_id
1 'polypeptide(L)'
;MYEVLVEAEASVLQCEITDLVDEQSKTGAWSSDWDARGYRELEFRVVSGQWLDPDGTPHDLGRNGCAEVADRYAEFIEEELWHQIDAERAA
;
A
#
# COMPACT_ATOMS: atom_id res chain seq x y z
N MET A 1 -9.28 -1.45 -5.27
CA MET A 1 -8.02 -1.11 -5.97
C MET A 1 -7.65 0.26 -5.48
N TYR A 2 -6.42 0.42 -5.00
CA TYR A 2 -5.93 1.62 -4.35
C TYR A 2 -4.95 2.33 -5.29
N GLU A 3 -4.89 3.66 -5.18
CA GLU A 3 -3.99 4.48 -5.97
C GLU A 3 -2.94 5.10 -5.05
N VAL A 4 -1.67 4.99 -5.40
CA VAL A 4 -0.57 5.57 -4.62
C VAL A 4 0.25 6.51 -5.51
N LEU A 5 0.36 7.77 -5.09
CA LEU A 5 1.19 8.76 -5.73
C LEU A 5 2.60 8.72 -5.13
N VAL A 6 3.60 8.44 -5.96
CA VAL A 6 5.01 8.52 -5.62
C VAL A 6 5.58 9.80 -6.23
N GLU A 7 5.47 10.91 -5.48
CA GLU A 7 5.87 12.25 -5.96
C GLU A 7 7.33 12.32 -6.41
N ALA A 8 8.23 11.60 -5.72
CA ALA A 8 9.65 11.56 -6.05
C ALA A 8 9.96 11.01 -7.45
N GLU A 9 9.09 10.14 -7.98
CA GLU A 9 9.22 9.53 -9.31
C GLU A 9 8.17 10.10 -10.29
N ALA A 10 7.44 11.15 -9.89
CA ALA A 10 6.30 11.70 -10.62
C ALA A 10 5.34 10.58 -11.09
N SER A 11 5.13 9.55 -10.27
CA SER A 11 4.48 8.30 -10.70
C SER A 11 3.23 7.99 -9.89
N VAL A 12 2.22 7.43 -10.54
CA VAL A 12 0.97 6.95 -9.93
C VAL A 12 0.87 5.45 -10.12
N LEU A 13 0.76 4.70 -9.02
CA LEU A 13 0.67 3.25 -9.02
C LEU A 13 -0.75 2.78 -8.67
N GLN A 14 -1.23 1.79 -9.40
CA GLN A 14 -2.44 1.05 -9.07
C GLN A 14 -2.07 -0.20 -8.29
N CYS A 15 -2.60 -0.31 -7.09
CA CYS A 15 -2.30 -1.38 -6.15
C CYS A 15 -3.55 -2.23 -5.85
N GLU A 16 -3.35 -3.53 -5.81
CA GLU A 16 -4.32 -4.52 -5.35
C GLU A 16 -3.85 -5.09 -4.01
N ILE A 17 -4.70 -5.05 -3.00
CA ILE A 17 -4.43 -5.74 -1.72
C ILE A 17 -4.70 -7.22 -1.92
N THR A 18 -3.70 -8.05 -1.63
CA THR A 18 -3.79 -9.51 -1.76
C THR A 18 -4.05 -10.19 -0.44
N ASP A 19 -3.54 -9.63 0.66
CA ASP A 19 -3.88 -10.06 2.02
C ASP A 19 -3.91 -8.87 2.97
N LEU A 20 -4.78 -8.95 3.97
CA LEU A 20 -4.93 -7.91 4.98
C LEU A 20 -5.33 -8.54 6.31
N VAL A 21 -4.44 -8.40 7.28
CA VAL A 21 -4.70 -8.76 8.66
C VAL A 21 -4.65 -7.51 9.50
N ASP A 22 -5.69 -7.28 10.29
CA ASP A 22 -5.74 -6.20 11.27
C ASP A 22 -6.45 -6.71 12.53
N GLU A 23 -5.68 -7.34 13.40
CA GLU A 23 -6.14 -7.87 14.67
C GLU A 23 -5.92 -6.86 15.78
N GLN A 24 -7.04 -6.37 16.33
CA GLN A 24 -7.00 -5.50 17.50
C GLN A 24 -6.48 -6.25 18.75
N SER A 25 -5.79 -5.50 19.61
CA SER A 25 -5.43 -5.96 20.95
C SER A 25 -6.68 -6.38 21.74
N LYS A 26 -6.68 -7.61 22.23
CA LYS A 26 -7.67 -8.18 23.15
C LYS A 26 -7.04 -8.29 24.53
N THR A 27 -7.01 -7.17 25.24
CA THR A 27 -6.55 -7.12 26.63
C THR A 27 -7.43 -8.01 27.52
N GLY A 28 -6.99 -9.26 27.77
CA GLY A 28 -7.70 -10.24 28.60
C GLY A 28 -7.93 -11.61 27.97
N ALA A 29 -7.65 -11.77 26.66
CA ALA A 29 -7.59 -13.09 26.03
C ALA A 29 -6.16 -13.66 26.22
N TRP A 30 -6.04 -14.78 26.92
CA TRP A 30 -4.76 -15.43 27.24
C TRP A 30 -4.48 -16.64 26.34
N SER A 31 -5.02 -16.67 25.12
CA SER A 31 -4.75 -17.73 24.15
C SER A 31 -3.36 -17.63 23.54
N SER A 32 -2.82 -16.41 23.40
CA SER A 32 -1.48 -16.13 22.86
C SER A 32 -0.96 -14.76 23.33
N ASP A 33 0.36 -14.60 23.44
CA ASP A 33 0.99 -13.30 23.75
C ASP A 33 0.68 -12.23 22.68
N TRP A 34 0.37 -12.66 21.45
CA TRP A 34 -0.03 -11.78 20.34
C TRP A 34 -1.42 -11.18 20.54
N ASP A 35 -2.35 -11.90 21.18
CA ASP A 35 -3.70 -11.41 21.48
C ASP A 35 -3.64 -10.15 22.36
N ALA A 36 -2.64 -10.03 23.23
CA ALA A 36 -2.50 -8.88 24.11
C ALA A 36 -2.03 -7.60 23.38
N ARG A 37 -1.35 -7.72 22.23
CA ARG A 37 -0.77 -6.57 21.51
C ARG A 37 -1.54 -6.20 20.24
N GLY A 38 -2.24 -7.16 19.65
CA GLY A 38 -2.73 -7.03 18.29
C GLY A 38 -1.57 -7.04 17.30
N TYR A 39 -1.90 -7.15 16.02
CA TYR A 39 -0.94 -7.06 14.93
C TYR A 39 -1.67 -6.69 13.64
N ARG A 40 -0.95 -6.02 12.74
CA ARG A 40 -1.44 -5.73 11.40
C ARG A 40 -0.40 -6.14 10.37
N GLU A 41 -0.86 -6.73 9.29
CA GLU A 41 -0.05 -7.20 8.15
C GLU A 41 -0.79 -6.83 6.86
N LEU A 42 -0.04 -6.35 5.86
CA LEU A 42 -0.57 -5.97 4.56
C LEU A 42 0.28 -6.62 3.48
N GLU A 43 -0.34 -7.39 2.60
CA GLU A 43 0.27 -7.81 1.35
C GLU A 43 -0.44 -7.13 0.18
N PHE A 44 0.34 -6.60 -0.74
CA PHE A 44 -0.18 -5.92 -1.93
C PHE A 44 0.63 -6.26 -3.18
N ARG A 45 0.02 -5.97 -4.33
CA ARG A 45 0.64 -6.06 -5.65
C ARG A 45 0.39 -4.80 -6.44
N VAL A 46 1.45 -4.24 -7.02
CA VAL A 46 1.32 -3.20 -8.06
C VAL A 46 0.89 -3.85 -9.37
N VAL A 47 -0.29 -3.48 -9.88
CA VAL A 47 -0.87 -4.05 -11.10
C VAL A 47 -0.58 -3.23 -12.35
N SER A 48 -0.46 -1.92 -12.19
CA SER A 48 -0.07 -0.98 -13.25
C SER A 48 0.45 0.31 -12.64
N GLY A 49 1.06 1.15 -13.47
CA GLY A 49 1.57 2.44 -13.05
C GLY A 49 1.79 3.37 -14.22
N GLN A 50 1.77 4.67 -13.95
CA GLN A 50 2.03 5.73 -14.92
C GLN A 50 3.06 6.68 -14.34
N TRP A 51 3.93 7.24 -15.18
CA TRP A 51 4.77 8.39 -14.83
C TRP A 51 4.27 9.62 -15.58
N LEU A 52 4.37 10.78 -14.94
CA LEU A 52 3.97 12.05 -15.50
C LEU A 52 5.21 12.74 -16.07
N ASP A 53 5.13 13.14 -17.34
CA ASP A 53 6.15 14.01 -17.91
C ASP A 53 6.08 15.45 -17.34
N PRO A 54 7.04 16.32 -17.65
CA PRO A 54 7.03 17.70 -17.15
C PRO A 54 5.79 18.52 -17.55
N ASP A 55 5.09 18.12 -18.61
CA ASP A 55 3.85 18.75 -19.06
C ASP A 55 2.61 18.13 -18.35
N GLY A 56 2.82 17.15 -17.46
CA GLY A 56 1.78 16.44 -16.71
C GLY A 56 1.08 15.35 -17.52
N THR A 57 1.64 14.94 -18.65
CA THR A 57 1.06 13.88 -19.48
C THR A 57 1.42 12.50 -18.90
N PRO A 58 0.43 11.61 -18.69
CA PRO A 58 0.72 10.26 -18.20
C PRO A 58 1.27 9.37 -19.30
N HIS A 59 2.31 8.63 -18.93
CA HIS A 59 2.96 7.62 -19.76
C HIS A 59 3.02 6.30 -18.98
N ASP A 60 2.79 5.17 -19.66
CA ASP A 60 2.85 3.86 -19.01
C ASP A 60 4.26 3.58 -18.47
N LEU A 61 4.37 3.23 -17.18
CA LEU A 61 5.63 2.77 -16.57
C LEU A 61 6.04 1.39 -17.14
N GLY A 62 5.05 0.63 -17.62
CA GLY A 62 5.24 -0.75 -18.01
C GLY A 62 5.64 -1.64 -16.82
N ARG A 63 5.75 -2.96 -17.08
CA ARG A 63 5.98 -3.94 -16.03
C ARG A 63 7.29 -3.74 -15.26
N ASN A 64 8.38 -3.40 -15.98
CA ASN A 64 9.69 -3.24 -15.34
C ASN A 64 9.76 -1.96 -14.52
N GLY A 65 9.18 -0.86 -15.00
CA GLY A 65 9.10 0.39 -14.24
C GLY A 65 8.25 0.23 -12.98
N CYS A 66 7.11 -0.45 -13.09
CA CYS A 66 6.28 -0.77 -11.92
C CYS A 66 7.05 -1.59 -10.89
N ALA A 67 7.80 -2.61 -11.31
CA ALA A 67 8.61 -3.43 -10.40
C ALA A 67 9.72 -2.61 -9.71
N GLU A 68 10.41 -1.76 -10.46
CA GLU A 68 11.47 -0.91 -9.90
C GLU A 68 10.93 0.08 -8.86
N VAL A 69 9.81 0.76 -9.14
CA VAL A 69 9.19 1.70 -8.20
C VAL A 69 8.62 0.95 -7.00
N ALA A 70 7.97 -0.20 -7.21
CA ALA A 70 7.44 -1.02 -6.12
C ALA A 70 8.55 -1.49 -5.16
N ASP A 71 9.67 -1.97 -5.69
CA ASP A 71 10.80 -2.43 -4.85
C ASP A 71 11.47 -1.27 -4.11
N ARG A 72 11.60 -0.10 -4.76
CA ARG A 72 12.25 1.07 -4.17
C ARG A 72 11.40 1.74 -3.08
N TYR A 73 10.08 1.74 -3.25
CA TYR A 73 9.14 2.48 -2.40
C TYR A 73 8.17 1.56 -1.63
N ALA A 74 8.50 0.28 -1.45
CA ALA A 74 7.60 -0.70 -0.84
C ALA A 74 7.01 -0.23 0.49
N GLU A 75 7.86 0.24 1.42
CA GLU A 75 7.43 0.70 2.75
C GLU A 75 6.53 1.95 2.67
N PHE A 76 6.84 2.88 1.77
CA PHE A 76 6.02 4.07 1.54
C PHE A 76 4.65 3.71 0.95
N ILE A 77 4.64 2.82 -0.04
CA ILE A 77 3.40 2.34 -0.65
C ILE A 77 2.54 1.65 0.39
N GLU A 78 3.11 0.79 1.24
CA GLU A 78 2.38 0.12 2.31
C GLU A 78 1.75 1.11 3.29
N GLU A 79 2.50 2.13 3.73
CA GLU A 79 1.99 3.17 4.63
C GLU A 79 0.81 3.94 4.02
N GLU A 80 0.92 4.37 2.75
CA GLU A 80 -0.15 5.08 2.06
C GLU A 80 -1.40 4.22 1.83
N LEU A 81 -1.21 2.91 1.59
CA LEU A 81 -2.33 1.97 1.52
C LEU A 81 -3.03 1.85 2.87
N TRP A 82 -2.28 1.75 3.97
CA TRP A 82 -2.87 1.75 5.32
C TRP A 82 -3.67 3.02 5.59
N HIS A 83 -3.14 4.20 5.26
CA HIS A 83 -3.86 5.46 5.42
C HIS A 83 -5.21 5.47 4.67
N GLN A 84 -5.23 4.96 3.44
CA GLN A 84 -6.46 4.85 2.65
C GLN A 84 -7.45 3.85 3.26
N ILE A 85 -6.98 2.68 3.68
CA ILE A 85 -7.80 1.64 4.33
C ILE A 85 -8.42 2.17 5.63
N ASP A 86 -7.64 2.86 6.46
CA ASP A 86 -8.11 3.44 7.72
C ASP A 86 -9.16 4.53 7.47
N ALA A 87 -8.95 5.37 6.45
CA ALA A 87 -9.92 6.39 6.05
C ALA A 87 -11.24 5.79 5.54
N GLU A 88 -11.19 4.71 4.75
CA GLU A 88 -12.37 3.97 4.29
C GLU A 88 -13.15 3.35 5.45
N ARG A 89 -12.47 2.86 6.47
CA ARG A 89 -13.10 2.25 7.66
C ARG A 89 -13.68 3.27 8.63
N ALA A 90 -13.20 4.51 8.60
CA ALA A 90 -13.69 5.60 9.43
C ALA A 90 -14.91 6.33 8.82
N ALA A 91 -15.22 6.10 7.55
CA ALA A 91 -16.35 6.70 6.81
C ALA A 91 -17.67 5.96 7.05
#